data_AF-A0A2H9L114-F1
#
_entry.id   AF-A0A2H9L114-F1
#
_cell.length_a   1.000
_cell.length_b   1.000
_cell.length_c   1.000
_cell.angle_alpha   90.00
_cell.angle_beta   90.00
_cell.angle_gamma   90.00
#
_symmetry.space_group_name_H-M   'P 1'
#
loop_
_entity.id
_entity.type
_entity.pdbx_description
1 polymer ?
#
loop_
_entity_poly.entity_id
_entity_poly.type
_entity_poly.pdbx_seq_one_letter_code
_entity_poly.pdbx_strand_id
1 'polypeptide(L)' 'MASFKMPPEFSRDFEQLKTRAAKGQVGAQKLLKLLDDAKKELSLDISAGEKIQKNLWPKE' A
#
# COMPACT_ATOMS: atom_id res chain seq x y z
N MET A 1 16.08 2.80 -9.07
CA MET A 1 14.66 2.69 -8.69
C MET A 1 14.50 1.42 -7.89
N ALA A 2 14.37 1.52 -6.56
CA ALA A 2 14.14 0.36 -5.70
C ALA A 2 12.76 -0.23 -6.02
N SER A 3 12.72 -1.50 -6.41
CA SER A 3 11.47 -2.19 -6.75
C SER A 3 10.81 -2.66 -5.47
N PHE A 4 9.78 -1.94 -5.00
CA PHE A 4 9.00 -2.29 -3.82
C PHE A 4 8.18 -3.56 -4.11
N LYS A 5 8.69 -4.72 -3.71
CA LYS A 5 7.97 -5.99 -3.83
C LYS A 5 7.01 -6.13 -2.65
N MET A 6 5.71 -5.96 -2.91
CA MET A 6 4.67 -6.26 -1.93
C MET A 6 4.60 -7.78 -1.67
N PRO A 7 4.46 -8.22 -0.41
CA PRO A 7 4.23 -9.62 -0.10
C PRO A 7 2.96 -10.14 -0.80
N PRO A 8 2.90 -11.42 -1.17
CA PRO A 8 1.77 -12.00 -1.91
C PRO A 8 0.43 -11.93 -1.15
N GLU A 9 0.47 -11.87 0.18
CA GLU A 9 -0.69 -11.67 1.05
C GLU A 9 -1.35 -10.30 0.81
N PHE A 10 -0.53 -9.25 0.69
CA PHE A 10 -1.00 -7.92 0.34
C PHE A 10 -1.63 -7.88 -1.05
N SER A 11 -1.13 -8.69 -1.99
CA SER A 11 -1.70 -8.75 -3.35
C SER A 11 -3.16 -9.23 -3.34
N ARG A 12 -3.49 -10.26 -2.56
CA ARG A 12 -4.86 -10.80 -2.50
C ARG A 12 -5.83 -9.83 -1.83
N ASP A 13 -5.41 -9.23 -0.72
CA ASP A 13 -6.25 -8.28 0.03
C ASP A 13 -6.43 -6.97 -0.74
N PHE A 14 -5.38 -6.52 -1.44
CA PHE A 14 -5.45 -5.33 -2.30
C PHE A 14 -6.38 -5.55 -3.51
N GLU A 15 -6.36 -6.73 -4.14
CA GLU A 15 -7.31 -7.05 -5.22
C GLU A 15 -8.76 -7.13 -4.73
N GLN A 16 -9.00 -7.69 -3.53
CA GLN A 16 -10.33 -7.64 -2.92
C GLN A 16 -10.77 -6.20 -2.63
N LEU A 17 -9.86 -5.37 -2.13
CA LEU A 17 -10.12 -3.96 -1.84
C LEU A 17 -10.48 -3.18 -3.11
N LYS A 18 -9.73 -3.38 -4.22
CA LYS A 18 -10.06 -2.83 -5.55
C LYS A 18 -11.42 -3.26 -6.03
N THR A 19 -11.73 -4.56 -5.92
CA THR A 19 -13.02 -5.12 -6.33
C THR A 19 -14.17 -4.48 -5.56
N ARG A 20 -14.02 -4.30 -4.25
CA ARG A 20 -15.02 -3.66 -3.38
C ARG A 20 -15.20 -2.17 -3.69
N ALA A 21 -14.10 -1.46 -3.95
CA ALA A 21 -14.15 -0.05 -4.36
C ALA A 21 -14.83 0.14 -5.73
N ALA A 22 -14.58 -0.76 -6.68
CA ALA A 22 -15.24 -0.78 -7.99
C ALA A 22 -16.75 -1.04 -7.89
N LYS A 23 -17.18 -1.79 -6.88
CA LYS A 23 -18.61 -2.01 -6.54
C LYS A 23 -19.25 -0.81 -5.81
N GLY A 24 -18.56 0.32 -5.67
CA GLY A 24 -19.09 1.53 -5.05
C GLY A 24 -19.02 1.54 -3.51
N GLN A 25 -18.28 0.62 -2.88
CA GLN A 25 -18.09 0.69 -1.42
C GLN A 25 -17.19 1.88 -1.05
N VAL A 26 -17.79 2.91 -0.47
CA VAL A 26 -17.12 4.17 -0.08
C VAL A 26 -15.93 3.93 0.85
N GLY A 27 -16.05 3.00 1.80
CA GLY A 27 -14.95 2.64 2.70
C GLY A 27 -13.73 2.09 1.95
N ALA A 28 -13.95 1.23 0.95
CA ALA A 28 -12.88 0.66 0.13
C ALA A 28 -12.21 1.72 -0.77
N GLN A 29 -12.99 2.65 -1.32
CA GLN A 29 -12.46 3.78 -2.10
C GLN A 29 -11.57 4.69 -1.26
N LYS A 30 -11.99 5.03 -0.03
CA LYS A 30 -11.20 5.82 0.92
C LYS A 30 -9.88 5.14 1.26
N LEU A 31 -9.92 3.83 1.54
CA LEU A 31 -8.73 3.03 1.83
C LEU A 31 -7.75 2.99 0.65
N LEU A 32 -8.23 2.81 -0.58
CA LEU A 32 -7.37 2.85 -1.76
C LEU A 32 -6.70 4.21 -1.96
N LYS A 33 -7.45 5.30 -1.72
CA LYS A 33 -6.89 6.66 -1.81
C LYS A 33 -5.77 6.87 -0.79
N LEU A 34 -5.98 6.47 0.46
CA LEU A 34 -4.94 6.55 1.50
C LEU A 34 -3.69 5.76 1.13
N LEU A 35 -3.84 4.57 0.55
CA LEU A 35 -2.71 3.76 0.09
C LEU A 35 -1.97 4.41 -1.08
N ASP A 36 -2.67 5.10 -1.99
CA ASP A 36 -2.06 5.82 -3.11
C ASP A 36 -1.29 7.05 -2.65
N ASP A 37 -1.87 7.83 -1.73
CA ASP A 37 -1.23 9.00 -1.13
C ASP A 37 0.02 8.59 -0.34
N ALA A 38 -0.06 7.53 0.47
CA ALA A 38 1.09 6.99 1.20
C ALA A 38 2.21 6.49 0.26
N LYS A 39 1.86 5.85 -0.88
CA LYS A 39 2.86 5.45 -1.89
C LYS A 39 3.56 6.66 -2.52
N LYS A 40 2.83 7.74 -2.79
CA LYS A 40 3.41 8.98 -3.31
C LYS A 40 4.37 9.59 -2.30
N GLU A 41 3.98 9.68 -1.03
CA GLU A 41 4.84 10.18 0.04
C GLU A 41 6.12 9.34 0.18
N LEU A 42 6.01 8.01 0.20
CA LEU A 42 7.15 7.10 0.23
C LEU A 42 8.05 7.19 -1.02
N SER A 43 7.49 7.56 -2.17
CA SER A 43 8.28 7.76 -3.40
C SER A 43 9.08 9.06 -3.40
N LEU A 44 8.62 10.05 -2.64
CA LEU A 44 9.29 11.35 -2.47
C LEU A 44 10.37 11.28 -1.38
N ASP A 45 10.15 10.47 -0.34
CA ASP A 45 11.10 10.23 0.74
C ASP A 45 11.11 8.75 1.13
N ILE A 46 12.02 7.99 0.53
CA ILE A 46 12.18 6.54 0.81
C ILE A 46 12.60 6.32 2.28
N SER A 47 13.31 7.28 2.89
CA SER A 47 13.70 7.22 4.31
C SER A 47 12.53 7.40 5.27
N ALA A 48 11.36 7.87 4.80
CA ALA A 48 10.13 7.81 5.57
C ALA A 48 9.68 6.35 5.83
N GLY A 49 9.96 5.43 4.89
CA GLY A 49 9.72 4.00 5.04
C GLY A 49 10.68 3.32 6.01
N GLU A 50 11.92 3.80 6.10
CA GLU A 50 12.94 3.28 7.03
C GLU A 50 12.59 3.52 8.51
N LYS A 51 11.75 4.52 8.80
CA LYS A 51 11.23 4.82 10.15
C LYS A 51 10.06 3.91 10.54
N ILE A 52 9.46 3.19 9.60
CA ILE A 52 8.41 2.20 9.89
C ILE A 52 9.08 1.02 10.58
N GLN A 53 8.54 0.59 11.73
CA GLN A 53 9.10 -0.53 12.49
C GLN A 53 9.38 -1.71 11.56
N LYS A 54 10.59 -2.26 11.62
CA LYS A 54 11.13 -3.35 10.77
C LYS A 54 10.26 -4.63 10.70
N ASN A 55 9.24 -4.73 11.55
CA ASN A 55 8.28 -5.82 11.59
C ASN A 55 7.12 -5.64 10.57
N LEU A 56 6.94 -4.44 10.03
CA LEU A 56 5.90 -4.08 9.05
C LEU A 56 6.47 -3.80 7.66
N TRP A 57 7.80 -3.85 7.49
CA TRP A 57 8.47 -3.64 6.22
C TRP A 57 8.88 -4.98 5.60
N PRO A 58 8.64 -5.22 4.31
CA PRO A 58 9.12 -6.45 3.65
C PRO A 58 10.65 -6.45 3.71
N LYS A 59 11.22 -7.51 4.29
CA LYS A 59 12.66 -7.78 4.23
C LYS A 59 12.99 -8.22 2.81
N GLU A 60 14.08 -7.68 2.26
CA GLU A 60 14.64 -8.08 0.96
C GLU A 60 14.83 -9.59 0.83
#